data_AF-A0A3B9MQM8-F1
#
_entry.id   AF-A0A3B9MQM8-F1
#
_cell.length_a   1.000
_cell.length_b   1.000
_cell.length_c   1.000
_cell.angle_alpha   90.00
_cell.angle_beta   90.00
_cell.angle_gamma   90.00
#
_symmetry.space_group_name_H-M   'P 1'
#
loop_
_entity.id
_entity.type
_entity.pdbx_description
1 polymer ?
#
loop_
_entity_poly.entity_id
_entity_poly.type
_entity_poly.pdbx_seq_one_letter_code
_entity_poly.pdbx_strand_id
1 'polypeptide(L)'
;MSYKQSVYNGQPRKQMRTPSTTLIHVLVGKSIVETLLVGALAVFTFITMLPPFFHGWGEVRDTGISGWVVNNAAPWERVEVQLFVDGEFVAARAANESRPDVLAAGWSRDEWHGYTFALTQLSLGSHEARVYALHDSAGGLRKTLQLLGDPIRFSVAQGGKLKLPNR
;
A
#
# COMPACT_ATOMS: atom_id res chain seq x y z
N MET A 1 -36.86 74.39 -41.15
CA MET A 1 -36.51 72.98 -41.41
C MET A 1 -35.02 72.83 -41.08
N SER A 2 -34.67 72.27 -39.91
CA SER A 2 -33.26 72.12 -39.52
C SER A 2 -33.06 70.82 -38.74
N TYR A 3 -32.00 70.11 -39.11
CA TYR A 3 -31.77 68.68 -38.94
C TYR A 3 -31.04 68.37 -37.62
N LYS A 4 -31.37 67.24 -36.99
CA LYS A 4 -30.77 66.75 -35.74
C LYS A 4 -29.32 66.30 -35.92
N GLN A 5 -28.50 66.49 -34.89
CA GLN A 5 -27.28 65.69 -34.68
C GLN A 5 -27.45 64.87 -33.40
N SER A 6 -27.45 63.54 -33.55
CA SER A 6 -27.54 62.57 -32.46
C SER A 6 -26.14 62.28 -31.93
N VAL A 7 -25.82 62.76 -30.74
CA VAL A 7 -24.60 62.39 -30.01
C VAL A 7 -24.84 61.01 -29.37
N TYR A 8 -24.16 59.98 -29.86
CA TYR A 8 -24.13 58.68 -29.20
C TYR A 8 -23.28 58.78 -27.92
N ASN A 9 -23.94 58.82 -26.76
CA ASN A 9 -23.29 58.57 -25.47
C ASN A 9 -23.26 57.05 -25.21
N GLY A 10 -22.11 56.41 -25.46
CA GLY A 10 -21.85 55.05 -25.01
C GLY A 10 -21.88 54.96 -23.48
N GLN A 11 -22.56 53.94 -22.95
CA GLN A 11 -22.72 53.74 -21.50
C GLN A 11 -21.35 53.55 -20.81
N PRO A 12 -21.14 54.11 -19.60
CA PRO A 12 -19.88 53.98 -18.90
C PRO A 12 -19.58 52.51 -18.60
N ARG A 13 -18.34 52.07 -18.88
CA ARG A 13 -17.89 50.72 -18.53
C ARG A 13 -18.09 50.49 -17.03
N LYS A 14 -18.85 49.45 -16.68
CA LYS A 14 -19.10 49.02 -15.31
C LYS A 14 -17.74 48.73 -14.63
N GLN A 15 -17.28 49.62 -13.75
CA GLN A 15 -16.07 49.38 -12.96
C GLN A 15 -16.22 48.06 -12.19
N MET A 16 -15.26 47.16 -12.35
CA MET A 16 -15.19 45.96 -11.52
C MET A 16 -14.96 46.40 -10.07
N ARG A 17 -15.84 45.99 -9.17
CA ARG A 17 -15.71 46.25 -7.73
C ARG A 17 -14.43 45.58 -7.23
N THR A 18 -13.58 46.34 -6.54
CA THR A 18 -12.39 45.82 -5.85
C THR A 18 -12.82 44.72 -4.86
N PRO A 19 -12.09 43.59 -4.80
CA PRO A 19 -12.45 42.49 -3.92
C PRO A 19 -12.44 42.92 -2.46
N SER A 20 -13.49 42.54 -1.72
CA SER A 20 -13.61 42.82 -0.28
C SER A 20 -12.56 42.01 0.50
N THR A 21 -11.70 42.69 1.26
CA THR A 21 -10.69 42.06 2.13
C THR A 21 -11.31 41.10 3.15
N THR A 22 -12.49 41.43 3.65
CA THR A 22 -13.28 40.55 4.53
C THR A 22 -13.64 39.23 3.84
N LEU A 23 -14.01 39.29 2.56
CA LEU A 23 -14.38 38.10 1.80
C LEU A 23 -13.16 37.23 1.50
N ILE A 24 -11.99 37.84 1.26
CA ILE A 24 -10.70 37.12 1.13
C ILE A 24 -10.38 36.37 2.43
N HIS A 25 -10.48 37.03 3.59
CA HIS A 25 -10.21 36.39 4.88
C HIS A 25 -11.15 35.22 5.16
N VAL A 26 -12.45 35.35 4.86
CA VAL A 26 -13.43 34.26 5.02
C VAL A 26 -13.11 33.08 4.11
N LEU A 27 -12.76 33.33 2.84
CA LEU A 27 -12.42 32.27 1.89
C LEU A 27 -11.13 31.54 2.30
N VAL A 28 -10.11 32.26 2.76
CA VAL A 28 -8.86 31.66 3.28
C VAL A 28 -9.15 30.81 4.53
N GLY A 29 -9.89 31.35 5.50
CA GLY A 29 -10.24 30.62 6.72
C GLY A 29 -11.03 29.34 6.43
N LYS A 30 -12.02 29.42 5.53
CA LYS A 30 -12.78 28.25 5.09
C LYS A 30 -11.88 27.20 4.43
N SER A 31 -11.00 27.63 3.52
CA SER A 31 -10.09 26.72 2.81
C SER A 31 -9.14 26.01 3.76
N ILE A 32 -8.65 26.70 4.80
CA ILE A 32 -7.84 26.10 5.86
C ILE A 32 -8.64 25.03 6.62
N VAL A 33 -9.87 25.36 7.05
CA VAL A 33 -10.74 24.41 7.76
C VAL A 33 -11.04 23.18 6.90
N GLU A 34 -11.39 23.36 5.63
CA GLU A 34 -11.64 22.26 4.70
C GLU A 34 -10.39 21.40 4.49
N THR A 35 -9.22 22.02 4.35
CA THR A 35 -7.94 21.30 4.19
C THR A 35 -7.63 20.47 5.43
N LEU A 36 -7.79 21.04 6.63
CA LEU A 36 -7.57 20.32 7.88
C LEU A 36 -8.59 19.19 8.07
N LEU A 37 -9.86 19.41 7.73
CA LEU A 37 -10.90 18.39 7.81
C LEU A 37 -10.61 17.22 6.87
N VAL A 38 -10.32 17.51 5.60
CA VAL A 38 -9.99 16.49 4.59
C VAL A 38 -8.70 15.77 4.96
N GLY A 39 -7.68 16.49 5.42
CA GLY A 39 -6.42 15.90 5.88
C GLY A 39 -6.62 14.97 7.08
N ALA A 40 -7.36 15.41 8.09
CA ALA A 40 -7.67 14.59 9.27
C ALA A 40 -8.50 13.35 8.90
N LEU A 41 -9.49 13.50 8.02
CA LEU A 41 -10.30 12.38 7.54
C LEU A 41 -9.45 11.40 6.72
N ALA A 42 -8.55 11.89 5.87
CA ALA A 42 -7.63 11.05 5.10
C ALA A 42 -6.69 10.25 6.02
N VAL A 43 -6.11 10.89 7.04
CA VAL A 43 -5.25 10.21 8.03
C VAL A 43 -6.05 9.19 8.84
N PHE A 44 -7.24 9.57 9.32
CA PHE A 44 -8.11 8.67 10.09
C PHE A 44 -8.53 7.46 9.27
N THR A 45 -8.96 7.66 8.02
CA THR A 45 -9.31 6.56 7.11
C THR A 45 -8.11 5.70 6.78
N PHE A 46 -6.93 6.28 6.53
CA PHE A 46 -5.69 5.51 6.31
C PHE A 46 -5.36 4.62 7.54
N ILE A 47 -5.42 5.16 8.75
CA ILE A 47 -5.11 4.44 10.00
C ILE A 47 -6.19 3.41 10.39
N THR A 48 -7.40 3.46 9.81
CA THR A 48 -8.49 2.54 10.18
C THR A 48 -8.85 1.55 9.08
N MET A 49 -8.73 1.94 7.81
CA MET A 49 -9.08 1.16 6.63
C MET A 49 -7.86 0.58 5.90
N LEU A 50 -6.67 1.17 6.08
CA LEU A 50 -5.40 0.72 5.50
C LEU A 50 -4.26 0.61 6.53
N PRO A 51 -4.45 0.10 7.76
CA PRO A 51 -3.31 -0.07 8.65
C PRO A 51 -2.27 -1.01 8.03
N PRO A 52 -0.97 -0.74 8.22
CA PRO A 52 0.08 -1.72 7.94
C PRO A 52 0.00 -2.82 9.00
N PHE A 53 -1.05 -3.66 8.91
CA PHE A 53 -1.32 -4.72 9.87
C PHE A 53 -0.24 -5.78 9.82
N PHE A 54 0.24 -6.06 8.61
CA PHE A 54 1.20 -7.11 8.42
C PHE A 54 2.61 -6.58 8.49
N HIS A 55 3.37 -7.15 9.41
CA HIS A 55 4.81 -7.05 9.41
C HIS A 55 5.38 -8.43 9.10
N GLY A 56 6.36 -8.49 8.22
CA GLY A 56 6.90 -9.77 7.77
C GLY A 56 8.10 -9.61 6.86
N TRP A 57 8.82 -10.70 6.71
CA TRP A 57 10.00 -10.80 5.88
C TRP A 57 9.97 -12.12 5.11
N GLY A 58 10.59 -12.14 3.94
CA GLY A 58 10.79 -13.33 3.12
C GLY A 58 12.22 -13.41 2.61
N GLU A 59 12.74 -14.62 2.52
CA GLU A 59 14.10 -14.91 2.05
C GLU A 59 14.12 -16.15 1.17
N VAL A 60 15.10 -16.19 0.26
CA VAL A 60 15.38 -17.37 -0.54
C VAL A 60 16.15 -18.39 0.29
N ARG A 61 15.70 -19.64 0.25
CA ARG A 61 16.41 -20.83 0.73
C ARG A 61 16.79 -21.72 -0.45
N ASP A 62 17.56 -22.77 -0.20
CA ASP A 62 18.09 -23.67 -1.23
C ASP A 62 17.03 -24.20 -2.22
N THR A 63 15.80 -24.46 -1.73
CA THR A 63 14.71 -25.10 -2.49
C THR A 63 13.41 -24.31 -2.48
N GLY A 64 13.45 -23.02 -2.11
CA GLY A 64 12.21 -22.27 -1.92
C GLY A 64 12.34 -20.88 -1.33
N ILE A 65 11.20 -20.32 -0.94
CA ILE A 65 11.10 -19.05 -0.22
C ILE A 65 10.50 -19.33 1.14
N SER A 66 11.17 -18.88 2.19
CA SER A 66 10.67 -18.97 3.56
C SER A 66 10.62 -17.60 4.18
N GLY A 67 9.78 -17.45 5.20
CA GLY A 67 9.66 -16.18 5.87
C GLY A 67 8.78 -16.26 7.09
N TRP A 68 8.33 -15.09 7.53
CA TRP A 68 7.36 -14.95 8.60
C TRP A 68 6.45 -13.75 8.34
N VAL A 69 5.26 -13.79 8.92
CA VAL A 69 4.31 -12.68 8.90
C VAL A 69 3.48 -12.66 10.19
N VAL A 70 3.31 -11.47 10.74
CA VAL A 70 2.49 -11.21 11.93
C VAL A 70 1.44 -10.17 11.57
N ASN A 71 0.20 -10.40 12.00
CA ASN A 71 -0.83 -9.38 12.03
C ASN A 71 -0.78 -8.64 13.37
N ASN A 72 -0.28 -7.40 13.38
CA ASN A 72 -0.17 -6.60 14.61
C ASN A 72 -1.53 -6.22 15.21
N ALA A 73 -2.61 -6.20 14.43
CA ALA A 73 -3.97 -5.97 14.95
C ALA A 73 -4.64 -7.24 15.49
N ALA A 74 -4.23 -8.42 15.02
CA ALA A 74 -4.68 -9.71 15.53
C ALA A 74 -3.48 -10.65 15.73
N PRO A 75 -2.67 -10.46 16.79
CA PRO A 75 -1.38 -11.14 16.94
C PRO A 75 -1.43 -12.67 17.06
N TRP A 76 -2.62 -13.25 17.23
CA TRP A 76 -2.86 -14.68 17.36
C TRP A 76 -3.37 -15.31 16.06
N GLU A 77 -3.60 -14.51 15.02
CA GLU A 77 -4.10 -14.96 13.73
C GLU A 77 -2.98 -15.59 12.89
N ARG A 78 -3.31 -16.66 12.16
CA ARG A 78 -2.44 -17.24 11.13
C ARG A 78 -2.79 -16.60 9.80
N VAL A 79 -1.88 -15.75 9.34
CA VAL A 79 -2.08 -14.95 8.13
C VAL A 79 -1.91 -15.84 6.90
N GLU A 80 -2.86 -15.77 5.95
CA GLU A 80 -2.65 -16.38 4.64
C GLU A 80 -1.65 -15.53 3.83
N VAL A 81 -0.63 -16.18 3.30
CA VAL A 81 0.37 -15.60 2.40
C VAL A 81 0.26 -16.19 1.01
N GLN A 82 0.49 -15.35 0.00
CA GLN A 82 0.45 -15.72 -1.41
C GLN A 82 1.79 -15.38 -2.06
N LEU A 83 2.42 -16.37 -2.68
CA LEU A 83 3.66 -16.22 -3.41
C LEU A 83 3.36 -15.99 -4.90
N PHE A 84 3.98 -14.95 -5.44
CA PHE A 84 4.06 -14.69 -6.86
C PHE A 84 5.52 -14.72 -7.30
N VAL A 85 5.81 -15.33 -8.44
CA VAL A 85 7.13 -15.30 -9.08
C VAL A 85 6.96 -14.73 -10.48
N ASP A 86 7.74 -13.71 -10.82
CA ASP A 86 7.68 -12.98 -12.09
C ASP A 86 6.27 -12.47 -12.46
N GLY A 87 5.45 -12.18 -11.44
CA GLY A 87 4.07 -11.72 -11.58
C GLY A 87 3.02 -12.82 -11.68
N GLU A 88 3.42 -14.10 -11.74
CA GLU A 88 2.51 -15.25 -11.78
C GLU A 88 2.26 -15.80 -10.38
N PHE A 89 1.01 -16.14 -10.08
CA PHE A 89 0.64 -16.79 -8.83
C PHE A 89 1.22 -18.21 -8.77
N VAL A 90 1.96 -18.52 -7.71
CA VAL A 90 2.58 -19.83 -7.51
C VAL A 90 1.80 -20.65 -6.49
N ALA A 91 1.53 -20.09 -5.31
CA ALA A 91 0.86 -20.80 -4.22
C ALA A 91 0.35 -19.84 -3.14
N ALA A 92 -0.64 -20.30 -2.38
CA ALA A 92 -1.12 -19.67 -1.15
C ALA A 92 -1.02 -20.67 0.03
N ARG A 93 -0.65 -20.19 1.22
CA ARG A 93 -0.61 -20.99 2.46
C ARG A 93 -0.84 -20.12 3.69
N ALA A 94 -1.31 -20.72 4.79
CA ALA A 94 -1.30 -20.07 6.09
C ALA A 94 0.12 -20.04 6.67
N ALA A 95 0.50 -18.92 7.27
CA ALA A 95 1.73 -18.79 8.04
C ALA A 95 1.52 -19.36 9.45
N ASN A 96 1.77 -20.67 9.58
CA ASN A 96 1.55 -21.44 10.80
C ASN A 96 2.76 -22.32 11.19
N GLU A 97 3.91 -22.10 10.57
CA GLU A 97 5.17 -22.77 10.93
C GLU A 97 5.81 -22.09 12.14
N SER A 98 6.56 -22.86 12.95
CA SER A 98 7.24 -22.35 14.14
C SER A 98 8.46 -21.48 13.81
N ARG A 99 8.54 -20.31 14.44
CA ARG A 99 9.57 -19.26 14.34
C ARG A 99 9.83 -18.66 15.72
N PRO A 100 10.50 -19.39 16.62
CA PRO A 100 10.80 -18.90 17.96
C PRO A 100 11.74 -17.69 17.95
N ASP A 101 12.51 -17.50 16.88
CA ASP A 101 13.35 -16.33 16.65
C ASP A 101 12.53 -15.04 16.45
N VAL A 102 11.36 -15.13 15.82
CA VAL A 102 10.44 -13.98 15.62
C VAL A 102 9.80 -13.58 16.96
N LEU A 103 9.44 -14.56 17.78
CA LEU A 103 8.96 -14.34 19.15
C LEU A 103 10.05 -13.71 20.01
N ALA A 104 11.27 -14.25 19.98
CA ALA A 104 12.40 -13.74 20.77
C ALA A 104 12.78 -12.30 20.41
N ALA A 105 12.63 -11.93 19.13
CA ALA A 105 12.82 -10.55 18.66
C ALA A 105 11.68 -9.60 19.05
N GLY A 106 10.59 -10.10 19.65
CA GLY A 106 9.45 -9.31 20.10
C GLY A 106 8.48 -8.89 18.99
N TRP A 107 8.56 -9.51 17.81
CA TRP A 107 7.68 -9.19 16.69
C TRP A 107 6.31 -9.85 16.79
N SER A 108 6.22 -11.00 17.47
CA SER A 108 5.00 -11.78 17.62
C SER A 108 4.66 -12.07 19.08
N ARG A 109 3.45 -12.58 19.33
CA ARG A 109 3.01 -13.04 20.65
C ARG A 109 3.17 -14.55 20.86
N ASP A 110 3.30 -15.31 19.78
CA ASP A 110 3.68 -16.73 19.77
C ASP A 110 4.68 -17.03 18.64
N GLU A 111 5.09 -18.28 18.46
CA GLU A 111 6.06 -18.68 17.44
C GLU A 111 5.42 -19.07 16.09
N TRP A 112 4.10 -19.14 15.97
CA TRP A 112 3.41 -19.79 14.85
C TRP A 112 3.09 -18.79 13.74
N HIS A 113 4.14 -18.20 13.18
CA HIS A 113 4.04 -17.12 12.19
C HIS A 113 4.93 -17.34 10.96
N GLY A 114 5.58 -18.50 10.86
CA GLY A 114 6.42 -18.88 9.74
C GLY A 114 5.64 -19.40 8.54
N TYR A 115 6.24 -19.26 7.36
CA TYR A 115 5.77 -19.91 6.15
C TYR A 115 6.93 -20.39 5.30
N THR A 116 6.71 -21.46 4.54
CA THR A 116 7.64 -21.96 3.52
C THR A 116 6.93 -22.33 2.22
N PHE A 117 7.50 -21.88 1.11
CA PHE A 117 7.10 -22.22 -0.25
C PHE A 117 8.22 -23.01 -0.93
N ALA A 118 7.98 -24.29 -1.22
CA ALA A 118 8.85 -25.04 -2.11
C ALA A 118 8.71 -24.52 -3.55
N LEU A 119 9.85 -24.30 -4.20
CA LEU A 119 9.95 -23.90 -5.61
C LEU A 119 10.60 -25.04 -6.39
N THR A 120 9.82 -25.79 -7.17
CA THR A 120 10.30 -27.00 -7.86
C THR A 120 10.36 -26.87 -9.37
N GLN A 121 9.79 -25.81 -9.97
CA GLN A 121 9.62 -25.69 -11.42
C GLN A 121 9.89 -24.27 -11.93
N LEU A 122 11.07 -23.72 -11.65
CA LEU A 122 11.49 -22.46 -12.26
C LEU A 122 12.49 -22.72 -13.38
N SER A 123 12.40 -21.94 -14.44
CA SER A 123 13.38 -21.95 -15.54
C SER A 123 14.76 -21.51 -15.02
N LEU A 124 15.81 -21.81 -15.79
CA LEU A 124 17.13 -21.29 -15.46
C LEU A 124 17.17 -19.80 -15.75
N GLY A 125 17.75 -19.01 -14.85
CA GLY A 125 17.87 -17.56 -15.02
C GLY A 125 17.53 -16.77 -13.76
N SER A 126 17.31 -15.48 -13.94
CA SER A 126 16.95 -14.54 -12.86
C SER A 126 15.44 -14.46 -12.71
N HIS A 127 14.98 -14.43 -11.46
CA HIS A 127 13.59 -14.36 -11.07
C HIS A 127 13.38 -13.31 -9.98
N GLU A 128 12.16 -12.77 -9.90
CA GLU A 128 11.71 -11.94 -8.80
C GLU A 128 10.49 -12.58 -8.13
N ALA A 129 10.60 -12.84 -6.83
CA ALA A 129 9.48 -13.26 -6.01
C ALA A 129 8.91 -12.13 -5.18
N ARG A 130 7.59 -12.15 -5.02
CA ARG A 130 6.83 -11.26 -4.15
C ARG A 130 5.89 -12.08 -3.29
N VAL A 131 5.98 -11.91 -1.98
CA VAL A 131 5.06 -12.55 -1.04
C VAL A 131 4.08 -11.50 -0.55
N TYR A 132 2.78 -11.78 -0.66
CA TYR A 132 1.74 -10.91 -0.18
C TYR A 132 1.00 -11.55 1.00
N ALA A 133 0.71 -10.78 2.04
CA ALA A 133 -0.25 -11.16 3.05
C ALA A 133 -1.67 -10.82 2.59
N LEU A 134 -2.58 -11.76 2.75
CA LEU A 134 -3.99 -11.57 2.50
C LEU A 134 -4.65 -11.01 3.77
N HIS A 135 -5.24 -9.82 3.64
CA HIS A 135 -6.19 -9.31 4.60
C HIS A 135 -7.60 -9.68 4.14
N ASP A 136 -8.35 -10.38 4.99
CA ASP A 136 -9.78 -10.57 4.82
C ASP A 136 -10.51 -9.63 5.77
N SER A 137 -11.28 -8.70 5.21
CA SER A 137 -12.12 -7.82 6.02
C SER A 137 -13.25 -8.61 6.66
N ALA A 138 -13.65 -8.23 7.87
CA ALA A 138 -14.73 -8.88 8.61
C ALA A 138 -15.99 -9.04 7.71
N GLY A 139 -16.33 -10.29 7.39
CA GLY A 139 -17.46 -10.65 6.52
C GLY A 139 -17.13 -10.96 5.05
N GLY A 140 -15.86 -11.02 4.65
CA GLY A 140 -15.46 -11.51 3.30
C GLY A 140 -15.69 -10.52 2.16
N LEU A 141 -16.12 -9.30 2.47
CA LEU A 141 -16.54 -8.30 1.47
C LEU A 141 -15.37 -7.69 0.70
N ARG A 142 -14.18 -7.69 1.29
CA ARG A 142 -12.96 -7.15 0.69
C ARG A 142 -11.78 -8.05 1.04
N LYS A 143 -11.02 -8.39 0.00
CA LYS A 143 -9.73 -9.04 0.08
C LYS A 143 -8.68 -8.08 -0.45
N THR A 144 -7.70 -7.76 0.38
CA THR A 144 -6.58 -6.89 -0.02
C THR A 144 -5.26 -7.61 0.19
N LEU A 145 -4.33 -7.42 -0.74
CA LEU A 145 -2.98 -7.98 -0.66
C LEU A 145 -2.00 -6.89 -0.23
N GLN A 146 -1.23 -7.16 0.82
CA GLN A 146 -0.13 -6.31 1.26
C GLN A 146 1.20 -6.99 0.95
N LEU A 147 2.10 -6.32 0.23
CA LEU A 147 3.44 -6.85 0.00
C LEU A 147 4.20 -6.99 1.33
N LEU A 148 4.84 -8.13 1.53
CA LEU A 148 5.71 -8.39 2.68
C LEU A 148 7.16 -8.10 2.33
N GLY A 149 7.75 -7.13 3.03
CA GLY A 149 9.13 -6.70 2.79
C GLY A 149 9.36 -6.21 1.36
N ASP A 150 10.58 -6.43 0.86
CA ASP A 150 10.98 -6.06 -0.50
C ASP A 150 10.84 -7.25 -1.47
N PRO A 151 10.69 -6.99 -2.79
CA PRO A 151 10.78 -8.04 -3.80
C PRO A 151 12.09 -8.83 -3.70
N ILE A 152 11.97 -10.15 -3.65
CA ILE A 152 13.09 -11.07 -3.44
C ILE A 152 13.63 -11.49 -4.80
N ARG A 153 14.82 -10.99 -5.15
CA ARG A 153 15.50 -11.37 -6.40
C ARG A 153 16.41 -12.56 -6.17
N PHE A 154 16.35 -13.53 -7.07
CA PHE A 154 17.19 -14.73 -7.02
C PHE A 154 17.44 -15.27 -8.42
N SER A 155 18.36 -16.22 -8.53
CA SER A 155 18.66 -16.94 -9.76
C SER A 155 18.59 -18.44 -9.55
N VAL A 156 18.12 -19.16 -10.55
CA VAL A 156 18.05 -20.62 -10.56
C VAL A 156 19.25 -21.14 -11.35
N ALA A 157 20.14 -21.87 -10.67
CA ALA A 157 21.31 -22.47 -11.29
C ALA A 157 21.01 -23.88 -11.85
N GLN A 158 21.89 -24.38 -12.73
CA GLN A 158 21.83 -25.78 -13.16
C GLN A 158 21.86 -26.71 -11.94
N GLY A 159 20.82 -27.55 -11.79
CA GLY A 159 20.60 -28.38 -10.60
C GLY A 159 19.52 -27.89 -9.64
N GLY A 160 18.79 -26.80 -9.95
CA GLY A 160 17.59 -26.38 -9.22
C GLY A 160 17.84 -25.62 -7.92
N LYS A 161 19.11 -25.35 -7.57
CA LYS A 161 19.46 -24.54 -6.39
C LYS A 161 19.22 -23.05 -6.65
N LEU A 162 18.57 -22.39 -5.71
CA LEU A 162 18.33 -20.96 -5.73
C LEU A 162 19.55 -20.22 -5.18
N LYS A 163 19.98 -19.15 -5.84
CA LYS A 163 21.09 -18.29 -5.41
C LYS A 163 20.66 -16.83 -5.39
N LEU A 164 21.09 -16.09 -4.37
CA LEU A 164 20.98 -14.63 -4.38
C LEU A 164 21.81 -14.06 -5.54
N PRO A 165 21.40 -12.91 -6.12
CA PRO A 165 22.20 -12.23 -7.12
C PRO A 165 23.59 -11.91 -6.56
N ASN A 166 24.63 -12.09 -7.37
CA ASN A 166 25.97 -11.62 -7.04
C ASN A 166 25.89 -10.11 -6.75
N ARG A 167 26.25 -9.70 -5.53
CA ARG A 167 26.48 -8.30 -5.19
C ARG A 167 27.79 -7.82 -5.79
#